data_AF-A0A925AF09-F1
#
_entry.id   AF-A0A925AF09-F1
#
_cell.length_a   1.000
_cell.length_b   1.000
_cell.length_c   1.000
_cell.angle_alpha   90.00
_cell.angle_beta   90.00
_cell.angle_gamma   90.00
#
_symmetry.space_group_name_H-M   'P 1'
#
loop_
_entity.id
_entity.type
_entity.pdbx_description
1 polymer ?
#
loop_
_entity_poly.entity_id
_entity_poly.type
_entity_poly.pdbx_seq_one_letter_code
_entity_poly.pdbx_strand_id
1 'polypeptide(L)'
;MKKQVVGAIVGVLSIMSLGLARLEPPAKHVVDTDKLVAETQKDLPGKDSVGFVWWIPKEFWQACFAEEEDIPQEESDAIVEKIGRYTILMVVDGEINDEMEMTFVAESALRKGLKLIDPSGARICLSRTPMLMNRRRRYFAPCFP
;
A
#
# COMPACT_ATOMS: atom_id res chain seq x y z
N MET A 1 -20.04 61.25 48.12
CA MET A 1 -18.82 61.21 47.29
C MET A 1 -18.15 59.85 47.44
N LYS A 2 -17.66 59.29 46.32
CA LYS A 2 -16.79 58.11 46.16
C LYS A 2 -17.39 56.73 46.41
N LYS A 3 -17.61 56.00 45.29
CA LYS A 3 -17.38 54.54 45.11
C LYS A 3 -17.66 54.19 43.64
N GLN A 4 -16.62 54.35 42.82
CA GLN A 4 -16.49 53.81 41.46
C GLN A 4 -15.04 53.27 41.42
N VAL A 5 -14.77 52.27 40.60
CA VAL A 5 -13.49 51.53 40.45
C VAL A 5 -13.38 50.23 41.27
N VAL A 6 -14.26 49.26 41.01
CA VAL A 6 -13.90 47.82 41.02
C VAL A 6 -14.85 47.12 40.04
N GLY A 7 -14.49 47.01 38.75
CA GLY A 7 -15.41 46.37 37.80
C GLY A 7 -14.89 46.09 36.40
N ALA A 8 -13.58 46.19 36.15
CA ALA A 8 -13.06 46.15 34.77
C ALA A 8 -11.81 45.27 34.58
N ILE A 9 -11.58 44.24 35.40
CA ILE A 9 -10.41 43.35 35.24
C ILE A 9 -10.77 41.86 35.04
N VAL A 10 -12.01 41.44 35.32
CA VAL A 10 -12.36 40.00 35.28
C VAL A 10 -12.86 39.53 33.90
N GLY A 11 -13.19 40.44 32.97
CA GLY A 11 -13.88 40.09 31.73
C GLY A 11 -13.02 39.63 30.53
N VAL A 12 -11.69 39.81 30.57
CA VAL A 12 -10.84 39.61 29.35
C VAL A 12 -10.02 38.31 29.41
N LEU A 13 -9.96 37.63 30.55
CA LEU A 13 -9.07 36.46 30.75
C LEU A 13 -9.72 35.09 30.48
N SER A 14 -11.01 35.03 30.10
CA SER A 14 -11.70 33.74 29.84
C SER A 14 -11.84 33.36 28.37
N ILE A 15 -11.41 34.19 27.43
CA ILE A 15 -11.51 33.88 25.98
C ILE A 15 -10.21 33.26 25.41
N MET A 16 -9.11 33.30 26.17
CA MET A 16 -7.81 32.71 25.80
C MET A 16 -7.68 31.19 26.09
N SER A 17 -8.80 30.52 26.38
CA SER A 17 -8.83 29.05 26.56
C SER A 17 -9.57 28.31 25.43
N LEU A 18 -10.21 29.02 24.51
CA LEU A 18 -10.90 28.44 23.34
C LEU A 18 -10.01 28.41 22.08
N GLY A 19 -8.69 28.40 22.25
CA GLY A 19 -7.72 28.47 21.15
C GLY A 19 -7.05 27.15 20.74
N LEU A 20 -7.23 26.07 21.50
CA LEU A 20 -6.71 24.75 21.14
C LEU A 20 -7.66 23.66 21.64
N ALA A 21 -8.83 23.53 21.01
CA ALA A 21 -9.27 22.19 20.68
C ALA A 21 -8.21 21.65 19.72
N ARG A 22 -7.15 21.07 20.27
CA ARG A 22 -6.21 20.25 19.53
C ARG A 22 -7.10 19.18 18.93
N LEU A 23 -7.44 19.33 17.64
CA LEU A 23 -7.99 18.24 16.85
C LEU A 23 -6.97 17.13 17.03
N GLU A 24 -7.26 16.19 17.92
CA GLU A 24 -6.49 14.96 18.00
C GLU A 24 -6.53 14.43 16.56
N PRO A 25 -5.38 14.32 15.88
CA PRO A 25 -5.38 13.78 14.54
C PRO A 25 -6.15 12.45 14.62
N PRO A 26 -7.10 12.20 13.71
CA PRO A 26 -7.93 11.01 13.79
C PRO A 26 -7.01 9.82 14.00
N ALA A 27 -7.29 9.05 15.06
CA ALA A 27 -6.43 7.95 15.48
C ALA A 27 -5.98 7.17 14.25
N LYS A 28 -4.69 7.28 13.92
CA LYS A 28 -4.11 6.65 12.74
C LYS A 28 -4.31 5.16 12.97
N HIS A 29 -5.21 4.53 12.20
CA HIS A 29 -5.38 3.10 12.25
C HIS A 29 -4.07 2.49 11.75
N VAL A 30 -3.20 2.12 12.69
CA VAL A 30 -1.93 1.47 12.36
C VAL A 30 -2.28 0.06 11.92
N VAL A 31 -2.26 -0.12 10.61
CA VAL A 31 -2.38 -1.43 9.97
C VAL A 31 -1.09 -2.19 10.25
N ASP A 32 -1.20 -3.38 10.83
CA ASP A 32 -0.06 -4.27 11.05
C ASP A 32 0.34 -4.91 9.71
N THR A 33 1.45 -4.43 9.15
CA THR A 33 1.98 -4.84 7.85
C THR A 33 2.43 -6.30 7.87
N ASP A 34 3.08 -6.75 8.93
CA ASP A 34 3.56 -8.13 9.08
C ASP A 34 2.39 -9.11 9.07
N LYS A 35 1.32 -8.79 9.80
CA LYS A 35 0.10 -9.61 9.80
C LYS A 35 -0.56 -9.64 8.42
N LEU A 36 -0.64 -8.50 7.72
CA LEU A 36 -1.18 -8.45 6.36
C LEU A 36 -0.35 -9.31 5.39
N VAL A 37 0.97 -9.24 5.46
CA VAL A 37 1.87 -10.05 4.63
C VAL A 37 1.62 -11.53 4.91
N ALA A 38 1.60 -11.95 6.17
CA ALA A 38 1.37 -13.35 6.55
C ALA A 38 0.00 -13.90 6.07
N GLU A 39 -1.03 -13.05 6.03
CA GLU A 39 -2.36 -13.45 5.55
C GLU A 39 -2.43 -13.54 4.01
N THR A 40 -1.75 -12.63 3.30
CA THR A 40 -1.92 -12.42 1.85
C THR A 40 -0.82 -13.02 0.99
N GLN A 41 0.34 -13.33 1.58
CA GLN A 41 1.43 -14.05 0.92
C GLN A 41 1.25 -15.56 1.11
N LYS A 42 1.56 -16.31 0.05
CA LYS A 42 1.62 -17.76 0.05
C LYS A 42 2.95 -18.22 -0.49
N ASP A 43 3.69 -18.97 0.32
CA ASP A 43 4.93 -19.59 -0.13
C ASP A 43 4.64 -20.73 -1.12
N LEU A 44 5.53 -20.88 -2.09
CA LEU A 44 5.52 -21.99 -3.02
C LEU A 44 6.22 -23.19 -2.39
N PRO A 45 5.65 -24.40 -2.49
CA PRO A 45 6.29 -25.59 -1.94
C PRO A 45 7.50 -26.00 -2.79
N GLY A 46 8.63 -26.28 -2.13
CA GLY A 46 9.83 -26.82 -2.76
C GLY A 46 10.94 -27.01 -1.72
N LYS A 47 11.77 -28.04 -1.91
CA LYS A 47 12.98 -28.20 -1.11
C LYS A 47 14.03 -27.27 -1.72
N ASP A 48 14.64 -26.42 -0.90
CA ASP A 48 15.66 -25.46 -1.31
C ASP A 48 15.14 -24.39 -2.31
N SER A 49 13.84 -24.09 -2.26
CA SER A 49 13.20 -23.04 -3.08
C SER A 49 12.92 -21.76 -2.29
N VAL A 50 13.12 -20.60 -2.92
CA VAL A 50 12.64 -19.30 -2.47
C VAL A 50 11.55 -18.86 -3.44
N GLY A 51 10.33 -19.30 -3.18
CA GLY A 51 9.19 -18.98 -4.01
C GLY A 51 7.98 -18.54 -3.19
N PHE A 52 7.27 -17.53 -3.68
CA PHE A 52 6.00 -17.11 -3.11
C PHE A 52 5.12 -16.40 -4.15
N VAL A 53 3.83 -16.39 -3.86
CA VAL A 53 2.83 -15.58 -4.55
C VAL A 53 2.23 -14.64 -3.52
N TRP A 54 2.24 -13.34 -3.80
CA TRP A 54 1.71 -12.33 -2.90
C TRP A 54 0.70 -11.45 -3.62
N TRP A 55 -0.54 -11.47 -3.15
CA TRP A 55 -1.52 -10.44 -3.46
C TRP A 55 -1.28 -9.25 -2.52
N ILE A 56 -0.86 -8.11 -3.08
CA ILE A 56 -0.54 -6.93 -2.28
C ILE A 56 -1.80 -6.08 -2.15
N PRO A 57 -2.44 -6.03 -0.97
CA PRO A 57 -3.69 -5.29 -0.78
C PRO A 57 -3.44 -3.77 -0.72
N LYS A 58 -4.49 -2.96 -0.94
CA LYS A 58 -4.35 -1.48 -0.87
C LYS A 58 -3.94 -1.01 0.52
N GLU A 59 -4.36 -1.75 1.55
CA GLU A 59 -4.10 -1.50 2.96
C GLU A 59 -2.61 -1.58 3.28
N PHE A 60 -1.86 -2.44 2.57
CA PHE A 60 -0.41 -2.50 2.69
C PHE A 60 0.24 -1.18 2.25
N TRP A 61 -0.18 -0.63 1.10
CA TRP A 61 0.33 0.65 0.61
C TRP A 61 -0.04 1.81 1.54
N GLN A 62 -1.25 1.80 2.10
CA GLN A 62 -1.67 2.79 3.10
C GLN A 62 -0.79 2.75 4.34
N ALA A 63 -0.45 1.54 4.81
CA ALA A 63 0.43 1.35 5.95
C ALA A 63 1.85 1.84 5.66
N CYS A 64 2.42 1.48 4.50
CA CYS A 64 3.75 1.94 4.09
C CYS A 64 3.82 3.48 4.02
N PHE A 65 2.86 4.13 3.37
CA PHE A 65 2.86 5.60 3.30
C PHE A 65 2.51 6.27 4.64
N ALA A 66 1.89 5.56 5.57
CA ALA A 66 1.67 6.07 6.92
C ALA A 66 2.97 6.10 7.74
N GLU A 67 3.98 5.30 7.42
CA GLU A 67 5.26 5.30 8.12
C GLU A 67 6.23 6.36 7.58
N GLU A 68 6.02 6.83 6.35
CA GLU A 68 6.86 7.83 5.69
C GLU A 68 6.47 9.27 6.11
N GLU A 69 7.33 9.96 6.86
CA GLU A 69 7.09 11.34 7.30
C GLU A 69 7.28 12.38 6.18
N ASP A 70 8.06 12.04 5.15
CA ASP A 70 8.45 12.97 4.07
C ASP A 70 7.41 13.08 2.96
N ILE A 71 6.37 12.24 2.96
CA ILE A 71 5.34 12.21 1.93
C ILE A 71 4.06 12.88 2.46
N PRO A 72 3.60 13.99 1.85
CA PRO A 72 2.33 14.61 2.24
C PRO A 72 1.15 13.63 2.09
N GLN A 73 0.23 13.65 3.06
CA GLN A 73 -0.93 12.74 3.08
C GLN A 73 -1.78 12.81 1.80
N GLU A 74 -1.97 14.00 1.24
CA GLU A 74 -2.73 14.18 0.00
C GLU A 74 -2.08 13.46 -1.19
N GLU A 75 -0.74 13.41 -1.22
CA GLU A 75 0.00 12.73 -2.27
C GLU A 75 -0.08 11.21 -2.11
N SER A 76 0.06 10.70 -0.89
CA SER A 76 -0.07 9.27 -0.61
C SER A 76 -1.49 8.76 -0.90
N ASP A 77 -2.53 9.52 -0.51
CA ASP A 77 -3.93 9.18 -0.80
C ASP A 77 -4.19 9.09 -2.31
N ALA A 78 -3.66 10.05 -3.08
CA ALA A 78 -3.79 10.04 -4.54
C ALA A 78 -3.06 8.85 -5.20
N ILE A 79 -1.95 8.38 -4.62
CA ILE A 79 -1.24 7.18 -5.09
C ILE A 79 -2.03 5.92 -4.76
N VAL A 80 -2.49 5.78 -3.51
CA VAL A 80 -3.29 4.64 -3.05
C VAL A 80 -4.58 4.53 -3.86
N GLU A 81 -5.26 5.63 -4.15
CA GLU A 81 -6.48 5.63 -4.97
C GLU A 81 -6.19 5.08 -6.38
N LYS A 82 -5.08 5.50 -6.99
CA LYS A 82 -4.69 5.02 -8.33
C LYS A 82 -4.37 3.52 -8.32
N ILE A 83 -3.66 3.06 -7.30
CA ILE A 83 -3.29 1.65 -7.12
C ILE A 83 -4.51 0.79 -6.82
N GLY A 84 -5.44 1.27 -5.99
CA GLY A 84 -6.64 0.54 -5.57
C GLY A 84 -7.61 0.18 -6.71
N ARG A 85 -7.40 0.72 -7.91
CA ARG A 85 -8.12 0.32 -9.14
C ARG A 85 -7.57 -0.96 -9.78
N TYR A 86 -6.45 -1.48 -9.28
CA TYR A 86 -5.77 -2.66 -9.81
C TYR A 86 -5.59 -3.70 -8.71
N THR A 87 -5.66 -4.97 -9.08
CA THR A 87 -5.15 -6.07 -8.27
C THR A 87 -3.67 -6.22 -8.56
N ILE A 88 -2.81 -5.94 -7.58
CA ILE A 88 -1.36 -6.12 -7.70
C ILE A 88 -1.00 -7.51 -7.16
N LEU A 89 -0.25 -8.25 -7.98
CA LEU A 89 0.27 -9.57 -7.65
C LEU A 89 1.76 -9.59 -7.90
N MET A 90 2.52 -10.11 -6.93
CA MET A 90 3.92 -10.42 -7.05
C MET A 90 4.09 -11.95 -7.04
N VAL A 91 4.87 -12.46 -7.97
CA VAL A 91 5.23 -13.87 -8.04
C VAL A 91 6.74 -13.95 -8.11
N VAL A 92 7.33 -14.64 -7.14
CA VAL A 92 8.75 -14.93 -7.09
C VAL A 92 8.89 -16.44 -7.08
N ASP A 93 9.81 -16.94 -7.88
CA ASP A 93 10.17 -18.34 -7.94
C ASP A 93 11.67 -18.42 -8.19
N GLY A 94 12.35 -19.15 -7.34
CA GLY A 94 13.79 -19.28 -7.37
C GLY A 94 14.26 -20.45 -6.53
N GLU A 95 15.48 -20.88 -6.81
CA GLU A 95 16.13 -22.01 -6.16
C GLU A 95 17.44 -21.54 -5.55
N ILE A 96 17.75 -22.07 -4.36
CA ILE A 96 19.05 -21.89 -3.70
C ILE A 96 19.86 -23.16 -3.99
N ASN A 97 21.05 -23.00 -4.57
CA ASN A 97 21.96 -24.12 -4.77
C ASN A 97 22.85 -24.38 -3.53
N ASP A 98 23.64 -25.46 -3.56
CA ASP A 98 24.54 -25.83 -2.44
C ASP A 98 25.61 -24.75 -2.12
N GLU A 99 25.87 -23.84 -3.07
CA GLU A 99 26.80 -22.72 -2.92
C GLU A 99 26.10 -21.46 -2.34
N MET A 100 24.84 -21.59 -1.93
CA MET A 100 23.97 -20.49 -1.47
C MET A 100 23.71 -19.42 -2.53
N GLU A 101 23.93 -19.70 -3.81
CA GLU A 101 23.55 -18.82 -4.90
C GLU A 101 22.06 -18.99 -5.23
N MET A 102 21.40 -17.87 -5.54
CA MET A 102 19.99 -17.84 -5.89
C MET A 102 19.83 -17.72 -7.41
N THR A 103 19.11 -18.67 -8.01
CA THR A 103 18.69 -18.59 -9.41
C THR A 103 17.20 -18.35 -9.48
N PHE A 104 16.79 -17.25 -10.12
CA PHE A 104 15.37 -16.90 -10.27
C PHE A 104 14.82 -17.31 -11.62
N VAL A 105 13.57 -17.78 -11.62
CA VAL A 105 12.85 -18.06 -12.85
C VAL A 105 12.52 -16.74 -13.57
N ALA A 106 12.82 -16.67 -14.87
CA ALA A 106 12.53 -15.49 -15.66
C ALA A 106 11.02 -15.18 -15.68
N GLU A 107 10.67 -13.89 -15.56
CA GLU A 107 9.27 -13.41 -15.56
C GLU A 107 8.46 -13.96 -16.74
N SER A 108 9.05 -14.01 -17.93
CA SER A 108 8.38 -14.52 -19.13
C SER A 108 8.02 -16.01 -19.07
N ALA A 109 8.78 -16.80 -18.30
CA ALA A 109 8.48 -18.20 -18.04
C ALA A 109 7.35 -18.33 -17.00
N LEU A 110 7.43 -17.56 -15.90
CA LEU A 110 6.36 -17.51 -14.88
C LEU A 110 5.02 -17.09 -15.48
N ARG A 111 5.00 -16.07 -16.32
CA ARG A 111 3.79 -15.55 -16.96
C ARG A 111 3.10 -16.58 -17.85
N LYS A 112 3.83 -17.48 -18.51
CA LYS A 112 3.23 -18.54 -19.36
C LYS A 112 2.44 -19.55 -18.54
N GLY A 113 2.88 -19.82 -17.31
CA GLY A 113 2.21 -20.74 -16.38
C GLY A 113 1.12 -20.06 -15.52
N LEU A 114 1.20 -18.75 -15.35
CA LEU A 114 0.30 -18.00 -14.46
C LEU A 114 -1.14 -17.99 -14.99
N LYS A 115 -2.06 -18.45 -14.14
CA LYS A 115 -3.51 -18.40 -14.37
C LYS A 115 -4.15 -17.62 -13.23
N LEU A 116 -4.85 -16.55 -13.58
CA LEU A 116 -5.68 -15.81 -12.63
C LEU A 116 -7.11 -16.34 -12.70
N ILE A 117 -7.65 -16.69 -11.54
CA ILE A 117 -9.01 -17.18 -11.40
C ILE A 117 -9.69 -16.26 -10.39
N ASP A 118 -10.83 -15.69 -10.77
CA ASP A 118 -11.61 -14.85 -9.88
C ASP A 118 -12.42 -15.70 -8.87
N PRO A 119 -13.06 -15.07 -7.86
CA PRO A 119 -13.88 -15.81 -6.89
C PRO A 119 -15.08 -16.57 -7.50
N SER A 120 -15.53 -16.21 -8.71
CA SER A 120 -16.59 -16.91 -9.44
C SER A 120 -16.09 -18.13 -10.20
N GLY A 121 -14.76 -18.33 -10.26
CA GLY A 121 -14.11 -19.39 -11.03
C GLY A 121 -13.79 -18.99 -12.47
N ALA A 122 -14.06 -17.76 -12.89
CA ALA A 122 -13.75 -17.29 -14.23
C ALA A 122 -12.26 -16.97 -14.38
N ARG A 123 -11.70 -17.26 -15.56
CA ARG A 123 -10.30 -16.97 -15.87
C ARG A 123 -10.14 -15.51 -16.27
N ILE A 124 -9.27 -14.78 -15.57
CA ILE A 124 -8.92 -13.41 -15.92
C ILE A 124 -7.80 -13.45 -16.97
N CYS A 125 -8.05 -12.84 -18.13
CA CYS A 125 -7.01 -12.66 -19.13
C CYS A 125 -6.00 -11.61 -18.66
N LEU A 126 -4.74 -12.01 -18.53
CA LEU A 126 -3.63 -11.11 -18.28
C LEU A 126 -3.41 -10.24 -19.53
N SER A 127 -3.77 -8.95 -19.47
CA SER A 127 -3.34 -8.01 -20.51
C SER A 127 -1.82 -7.90 -20.51
N ARG A 128 -1.19 -7.85 -21.69
CA ARG A 128 0.27 -7.71 -21.87
C ARG A 128 0.75 -6.30 -21.51
N THR A 129 0.48 -5.85 -20.30
CA THR A 129 1.04 -4.61 -19.78
C THR A 129 2.12 -4.99 -18.77
N PRO A 130 3.38 -5.18 -19.20
CA PRO A 130 4.45 -5.25 -18.23
C PRO A 130 4.47 -3.90 -17.51
N MET A 131 4.24 -3.90 -16.19
CA MET A 131 4.46 -2.71 -15.37
C MET A 131 5.97 -2.53 -15.25
N LEU A 132 6.59 -2.09 -16.35
CA LEU A 132 7.99 -1.74 -16.40
C LEU A 132 8.16 -0.51 -15.53
N MET A 133 8.80 -0.66 -14.37
CA MET A 133 9.48 0.45 -13.71
C MET A 133 10.54 1.00 -14.68
N ASN A 134 10.12 1.95 -15.51
CA ASN A 134 10.94 2.87 -16.29
C ASN A 134 11.81 2.29 -17.44
N ARG A 135 11.29 2.38 -18.68
CA ARG A 135 11.84 3.24 -19.77
C ARG A 135 10.91 3.22 -21.00
N ARG A 136 10.28 4.37 -21.24
CA ARG A 136 9.69 4.86 -22.52
C ARG A 136 8.60 4.00 -23.23
N ARG A 137 7.35 4.47 -23.08
CA ARG A 137 6.32 4.64 -24.14
C ARG A 137 6.03 3.44 -25.09
N ARG A 138 4.83 2.83 -24.98
CA ARG A 138 3.63 3.05 -25.85
C ARG A 138 2.63 1.87 -25.84
N TYR A 139 1.38 2.27 -25.59
CA TYR A 139 0.08 1.85 -26.17
C TYR A 139 -0.44 0.40 -26.10
N PHE A 140 -1.71 0.37 -25.68
CA PHE A 140 -2.72 -0.69 -25.75
C PHE A 140 -2.63 -1.58 -26.99
N ALA A 141 -2.74 -2.90 -26.78
CA ALA A 141 -3.12 -3.86 -27.82
C ALA A 141 -4.34 -4.67 -27.32
N PRO A 142 -5.30 -4.97 -28.21
CA PRO A 142 -6.53 -5.68 -27.87
C PRO A 142 -6.26 -7.18 -27.71
N CYS A 143 -7.04 -7.81 -26.84
CA CYS A 143 -7.13 -9.26 -26.71
C CYS A 143 -7.49 -9.87 -28.07
N PHE A 144 -6.70 -10.82 -28.57
CA PHE A 144 -7.08 -11.70 -29.68
C PHE A 144 -7.37 -13.11 -29.13
N PRO A 145 -8.29 -13.85 -29.77
CA PRO A 145 -9.01 -14.99 -29.22
C PRO A 145 -8.14 -16.24 -29.02
#